data_AF-A0A199UF31-F1
#
_entry.id   AF-A0A199UF31-F1
#
_cell.length_a   1.000
_cell.length_b   1.000
_cell.length_c   1.000
_cell.angle_alpha   90.00
_cell.angle_beta   90.00
_cell.angle_gamma   90.00
#
_symmetry.space_group_name_H-M   'P 1'
#
loop_
_entity.id
_entity.type
_entity.pdbx_description
1 polymer ?
#
loop_
_entity_poly.entity_id
_entity_poly.type
_entity_poly.pdbx_seq_one_letter_code
_entity_poly.pdbx_strand_id
1 'polypeptide(L)'
;MLPIFFTTFCIIYAVGYCGVFRNWSKYRSDASSCFISLFHGTPAVVLALTAIITQPSRGFDSPNTDFQNLVLEFSIGYFLVDLLHYLIFIPQEILFIAHHLATLFVFVTCRYYALHGAFALLVLLVLAEITSACQNIWTLAGLRREELPSAARIYKFLSPPFYVLYTAMRGVVGPLFFYKMSAYYLSGKACDAIPWWVSVSWIVVVGAAILVSIMWISNLWIVLFKEIRQCEEKKER
;
A
#
# COMPACT_ATOMS: atom_id res chain seq x y z
N MET A 1 0.63 20.92 4.45
CA MET A 1 0.12 20.55 3.11
C MET A 1 -1.03 19.55 3.14
N LEU A 2 -1.22 18.80 4.23
CA LEU A 2 -2.28 17.80 4.36
C LEU A 2 -3.69 18.19 3.85
N PRO A 3 -4.29 19.35 4.22
CA PRO A 3 -5.62 19.71 3.71
C PRO A 3 -5.68 19.85 2.18
N ILE A 4 -4.58 20.31 1.56
CA ILE A 4 -4.46 20.43 0.11
C ILE A 4 -4.41 19.04 -0.50
N PHE A 5 -3.54 18.15 -0.02
CA PHE A 5 -3.46 16.78 -0.54
C PHE A 5 -4.77 16.01 -0.38
N PHE A 6 -5.42 16.10 0.79
CA PHE A 6 -6.74 15.51 1.01
C PHE A 6 -7.76 16.01 -0.01
N THR A 7 -7.84 17.33 -0.21
CA THR A 7 -8.75 17.93 -1.20
C THR A 7 -8.42 17.47 -2.62
N THR A 8 -7.14 17.40 -2.98
CA THR A 8 -6.70 16.88 -4.28
C THR A 8 -7.15 15.43 -4.48
N PHE A 9 -6.97 14.55 -3.50
CA PHE A 9 -7.42 13.17 -3.61
C PHE A 9 -8.94 13.03 -3.66
N CYS A 10 -9.69 13.89 -2.94
CA CYS A 10 -11.15 13.97 -3.09
C CYS A 10 -11.57 14.34 -4.51
N ILE A 11 -10.88 15.31 -5.14
CA ILE A 11 -11.14 15.72 -6.52
C ILE A 11 -10.82 14.56 -7.48
N ILE A 12 -9.66 13.90 -7.33
CA ILE A 12 -9.27 12.75 -8.16
C ILE A 12 -10.30 11.61 -8.01
N TYR A 13 -10.75 11.34 -6.79
CA TYR A 13 -11.80 10.35 -6.53
C TYR A 13 -13.09 10.72 -7.25
N ALA A 14 -13.54 11.97 -7.13
CA ALA A 14 -14.75 12.45 -7.79
C ALA A 14 -14.65 12.38 -9.33
N VAL A 15 -13.49 12.70 -9.90
CA VAL A 15 -13.21 12.54 -11.34
C VAL A 15 -13.27 11.07 -11.75
N GLY A 16 -12.68 10.17 -10.97
CA GLY A 16 -12.77 8.73 -11.19
C GLY A 16 -14.22 8.25 -11.17
N TYR A 17 -14.96 8.59 -10.11
CA TYR A 17 -16.31 8.10 -9.87
C TYR A 17 -17.36 8.68 -10.83
N CYS A 18 -17.37 10.01 -10.99
CA CYS A 18 -18.37 10.71 -11.81
C CYS A 18 -18.01 10.79 -13.29
N GLY A 19 -16.72 10.68 -13.63
CA GLY A 19 -16.21 10.80 -14.99
C GLY A 19 -15.80 9.45 -15.57
N VAL A 20 -14.63 8.96 -15.15
CA VAL A 20 -13.93 7.81 -15.77
C VAL A 20 -14.76 6.52 -15.69
N PHE A 21 -15.27 6.20 -14.50
CA PHE A 21 -15.99 4.95 -14.22
C PHE A 21 -17.51 5.14 -14.15
N ARG A 22 -18.03 6.25 -14.68
CA ARG A 22 -19.48 6.56 -14.62
C ARG A 22 -20.37 5.44 -15.15
N ASN A 23 -19.90 4.66 -16.12
CA ASN A 23 -20.65 3.55 -16.72
C ASN A 23 -20.37 2.18 -16.07
N TRP A 24 -19.54 2.10 -15.03
CA TRP A 24 -19.15 0.85 -14.39
C TRP A 24 -20.08 0.51 -13.21
N SER A 25 -21.40 0.67 -13.38
CA SER A 25 -22.44 0.60 -12.34
C SER A 25 -22.05 -0.13 -11.04
N LYS A 26 -21.88 -1.46 -11.07
CA LYS A 26 -21.58 -2.29 -9.89
C LYS A 26 -20.15 -2.20 -9.35
N TYR A 27 -19.18 -1.79 -10.17
CA TYR A 27 -17.75 -1.73 -9.82
C TYR A 27 -17.22 -0.30 -9.71
N ARG A 28 -18.10 0.69 -9.82
CA ARG A 28 -17.72 2.10 -9.96
C ARG A 28 -16.92 2.57 -8.76
N SER A 29 -17.37 2.23 -7.56
CA SER A 29 -16.72 2.57 -6.30
C SER A 29 -15.34 1.90 -6.22
N ASP A 30 -15.24 0.59 -6.43
CA ASP A 30 -13.97 -0.14 -6.41
C ASP A 30 -12.96 0.41 -7.42
N ALA A 31 -13.41 0.65 -8.66
CA ALA A 31 -12.57 1.19 -9.71
C ALA A 31 -12.09 2.62 -9.41
N SER A 32 -12.89 3.41 -8.71
CA SER A 32 -12.51 4.77 -8.27
C SER A 32 -11.47 4.75 -7.15
N SER A 33 -11.56 3.78 -6.22
CA SER A 33 -10.50 3.54 -5.22
C SER A 33 -9.19 3.13 -5.91
N CYS A 34 -9.22 2.18 -6.84
CA CYS A 34 -8.03 1.81 -7.62
C CYS A 34 -7.44 3.01 -8.39
N PHE A 35 -8.29 3.91 -8.88
CA PHE A 35 -7.86 5.10 -9.60
C PHE A 35 -7.12 6.09 -8.71
N ILE A 36 -7.66 6.44 -7.53
CA ILE A 36 -6.92 7.30 -6.60
C ILE A 36 -5.63 6.65 -6.10
N SER A 37 -5.63 5.32 -5.92
CA SER A 37 -4.44 4.55 -5.57
C SER A 37 -3.35 4.64 -6.65
N LEU A 38 -3.70 4.64 -7.93
CA LEU A 38 -2.75 4.87 -9.03
C LEU A 38 -2.11 6.28 -8.97
N PHE A 39 -2.90 7.30 -8.64
CA PHE A 39 -2.43 8.67 -8.47
C PHE A 39 -1.65 8.90 -7.17
N HIS A 40 -1.71 7.97 -6.22
CA HIS A 40 -0.89 7.99 -5.02
C HIS A 40 0.37 7.15 -5.19
N GLY A 41 0.24 5.85 -5.48
CA GLY A 41 1.33 4.88 -5.36
C GLY A 41 2.53 5.21 -6.22
N THR A 42 2.33 5.55 -7.49
CA THR A 42 3.45 5.87 -8.40
C THR A 42 4.18 7.15 -7.97
N PRO A 43 3.49 8.29 -7.72
CA PRO A 43 4.15 9.46 -7.14
C PRO A 43 4.77 9.21 -5.77
N ALA A 44 4.12 8.43 -4.89
CA ALA A 44 4.61 8.13 -3.56
C ALA A 44 5.97 7.41 -3.60
N VAL A 45 6.14 6.43 -4.49
CA VAL A 45 7.44 5.75 -4.70
C VAL A 45 8.52 6.75 -5.11
N VAL A 46 8.24 7.60 -6.11
CA VAL A 46 9.21 8.57 -6.62
C VAL A 46 9.58 9.59 -5.55
N LEU A 47 8.60 10.15 -4.86
CA LEU A 47 8.79 11.15 -3.81
C LEU A 47 9.55 10.54 -2.62
N ALA A 48 9.16 9.35 -2.17
CA ALA A 48 9.82 8.66 -1.05
C ALA A 48 11.26 8.27 -1.39
N LEU A 49 11.52 7.71 -2.58
CA LEU A 49 12.88 7.41 -3.05
C LEU A 49 13.73 8.68 -3.08
N THR A 50 13.20 9.76 -3.64
CA THR A 50 13.90 11.04 -3.68
C THR A 50 14.25 11.50 -2.26
N ALA A 51 13.28 11.46 -1.33
CA ALA A 51 13.50 11.85 0.06
C ALA A 51 14.53 10.97 0.78
N ILE A 52 14.56 9.67 0.48
CA ILE A 52 15.54 8.72 1.05
C ILE A 52 16.95 8.95 0.50
N ILE A 53 17.07 9.28 -0.79
CA ILE A 53 18.36 9.46 -1.46
C ILE A 53 19.00 10.78 -1.04
N THR A 54 18.22 11.86 -0.95
CA THR A 54 18.72 13.23 -0.71
C THR A 54 18.88 13.60 0.76
N GLN A 55 18.41 12.76 1.70
CA GLN A 55 18.53 13.07 3.13
C GLN A 55 19.99 13.03 3.63
N PRO A 56 20.35 13.90 4.60
CA PRO A 56 21.70 13.97 5.14
C PRO A 56 22.05 12.83 6.12
N SER A 57 21.07 12.25 6.81
CA SER A 57 21.26 11.14 7.77
C SER A 57 20.25 10.03 7.51
N ARG A 58 20.67 8.77 7.65
CA ARG A 58 19.85 7.57 7.39
C ARG A 58 19.59 6.73 8.66
N GLY A 59 19.36 7.40 9.78
CA GLY A 59 19.04 6.75 11.05
C GLY A 59 17.58 6.30 11.12
N PHE A 60 17.29 5.26 11.90
CA PHE A 60 15.89 4.84 12.16
C PHE A 60 15.18 5.77 13.16
N ASP A 61 15.94 6.59 13.88
CA ASP A 61 15.52 7.58 14.87
C ASP A 61 15.84 9.02 14.43
N SER A 62 16.31 9.21 13.18
CA SER A 62 16.68 10.54 12.69
C SER A 62 15.46 11.48 12.68
N PRO A 63 15.66 12.78 12.94
CA PRO A 63 14.61 13.77 12.76
C PRO A 63 14.05 13.73 11.34
N ASN A 64 12.74 13.90 11.22
CA ASN A 64 12.08 13.96 9.92
C ASN A 64 12.49 15.23 9.19
N THR A 65 12.90 15.11 7.92
CA THR A 65 13.13 16.29 7.08
C THR A 65 11.80 16.87 6.58
N ASP A 66 11.79 18.13 6.19
CA ASP A 66 10.59 18.77 5.60
C ASP A 66 10.07 18.02 4.38
N PHE A 67 10.98 17.50 3.56
CA PHE A 67 10.58 16.72 2.39
C PHE A 67 9.97 15.37 2.78
N GLN A 68 10.52 14.67 3.78
CA GLN A 68 9.90 13.45 4.31
C GLN A 68 8.51 13.73 4.89
N ASN A 69 8.37 14.83 5.64
CA ASN A 69 7.09 15.28 6.18
C ASN A 69 6.07 15.55 5.06
N LEU A 70 6.51 16.14 3.94
CA LEU A 70 5.66 16.34 2.76
C LEU A 70 5.20 15.01 2.14
N VAL A 71 6.08 14.01 2.01
CA VAL A 71 5.72 12.67 1.51
C VAL A 71 4.75 11.94 2.45
N LEU A 72 4.95 12.07 3.77
CA LEU A 72 4.03 11.54 4.76
C LEU A 72 2.65 12.20 4.65
N GLU A 73 2.58 13.54 4.57
CA GLU A 73 1.31 14.26 4.40
C GLU A 73 0.60 13.93 3.09
N PHE A 74 1.34 13.74 2.00
CA PHE A 74 0.81 13.28 0.73
C PHE A 74 0.13 11.92 0.87
N SER A 75 0.80 10.98 1.54
CA SER A 75 0.26 9.63 1.75
C SER A 75 -0.90 9.62 2.76
N ILE A 76 -0.82 10.37 3.86
CA ILE A 76 -1.92 10.52 4.82
C ILE A 76 -3.17 11.07 4.11
N GLY A 77 -3.02 12.06 3.23
CA GLY A 77 -4.13 12.61 2.44
C GLY A 77 -4.82 11.55 1.60
N TYR A 78 -4.06 10.70 0.89
CA TYR A 78 -4.61 9.57 0.13
C TYR A 78 -5.34 8.56 1.04
N PHE A 79 -4.66 8.04 2.06
CA PHE A 79 -5.21 7.00 2.93
C PHE A 79 -6.48 7.46 3.66
N LEU A 80 -6.61 8.76 3.98
CA LEU A 80 -7.84 9.32 4.54
C LEU A 80 -9.00 9.26 3.55
N VAL A 81 -8.79 9.68 2.29
CA VAL A 81 -9.85 9.65 1.27
C VAL A 81 -10.25 8.22 0.95
N ASP A 82 -9.29 7.32 0.81
CA ASP A 82 -9.57 5.91 0.49
C ASP A 82 -10.24 5.18 1.68
N LEU A 83 -9.87 5.50 2.92
CA LEU A 83 -10.58 5.02 4.10
C LEU A 83 -12.04 5.47 4.12
N LEU A 84 -12.32 6.76 3.81
CA LEU A 84 -13.69 7.25 3.70
C LEU A 84 -14.47 6.50 2.62
N HIS A 85 -13.83 6.19 1.49
CA HIS A 85 -14.42 5.35 0.45
C HIS A 85 -14.85 3.98 1.01
N TYR A 86 -13.96 3.26 1.69
CA TYR A 86 -14.29 1.95 2.25
C TYR A 86 -15.42 2.05 3.29
N LEU A 87 -15.37 3.04 4.18
CA LEU A 87 -16.39 3.22 5.23
C LEU A 87 -17.78 3.55 4.67
N ILE A 88 -17.85 4.29 3.55
CA ILE A 88 -19.12 4.76 2.98
C ILE A 88 -19.69 3.76 1.96
N PHE A 89 -18.86 3.23 1.07
CA PHE A 89 -19.31 2.47 -0.08
C PHE A 89 -19.14 0.96 0.09
N ILE A 90 -18.14 0.50 0.84
CA ILE A 90 -17.75 -0.91 0.90
C ILE A 90 -17.37 -1.35 2.34
N PRO A 91 -18.25 -1.14 3.34
CA PRO A 91 -17.91 -1.32 4.76
C PRO A 91 -17.61 -2.78 5.15
N GLN A 92 -17.99 -3.74 4.29
CA GLN A 92 -17.69 -5.16 4.47
C GLN A 92 -16.20 -5.51 4.27
N GLU A 93 -15.41 -4.65 3.63
CA GLU A 93 -13.98 -4.87 3.37
C GLU A 93 -13.11 -4.54 4.61
N ILE A 94 -13.38 -5.25 5.71
CA ILE A 94 -12.80 -4.99 7.04
C ILE A 94 -11.27 -5.03 7.00
N LEU A 95 -10.67 -5.92 6.21
CA LEU A 95 -9.21 -6.04 6.10
C LEU A 95 -8.59 -4.77 5.49
N PHE A 96 -9.23 -4.20 4.46
CA PHE A 96 -8.76 -2.96 3.85
C PHE A 96 -8.95 -1.76 4.78
N ILE A 97 -10.10 -1.68 5.47
CA ILE A 97 -10.35 -0.64 6.49
C ILE A 97 -9.29 -0.70 7.60
N ALA A 98 -9.05 -1.89 8.16
CA ALA A 98 -8.05 -2.10 9.20
C ALA A 98 -6.63 -1.76 8.72
N HIS A 99 -6.28 -2.14 7.47
CA HIS A 99 -5.01 -1.78 6.86
C HIS A 99 -4.84 -0.26 6.73
N HIS A 100 -5.87 0.46 6.27
CA HIS A 100 -5.82 1.91 6.12
C HIS A 100 -5.68 2.61 7.47
N LEU A 101 -6.45 2.17 8.48
CA LEU A 101 -6.33 2.68 9.84
C LEU A 101 -4.93 2.43 10.44
N ALA A 102 -4.38 1.24 10.22
CA ALA A 102 -3.02 0.88 10.64
C ALA A 102 -1.96 1.79 10.00
N THR A 103 -2.02 1.97 8.68
CA THR A 103 -1.08 2.84 7.96
C THR A 103 -1.23 4.29 8.38
N LEU A 104 -2.46 4.79 8.53
CA LEU A 104 -2.72 6.14 9.03
C LEU A 104 -2.18 6.34 10.45
N PHE A 105 -2.40 5.38 11.35
CA PHE A 105 -1.87 5.43 12.71
C PHE A 105 -0.35 5.61 12.69
N VAL A 106 0.37 4.77 11.94
CA VAL A 106 1.84 4.82 11.86
C VAL A 106 2.32 6.13 11.21
N PHE A 107 1.70 6.59 10.13
CA PHE A 107 2.10 7.82 9.45
C PHE A 107 1.79 9.08 10.25
N VAL A 108 0.60 9.18 10.85
CA VAL A 108 0.20 10.33 11.68
C VAL A 108 1.06 10.43 12.92
N THR A 109 1.30 9.30 13.62
CA THR A 109 2.17 9.32 14.81
C THR A 109 3.62 9.64 14.45
N CYS A 110 4.15 9.17 13.31
CA CYS A 110 5.49 9.57 12.87
C CYS A 110 5.55 11.07 12.51
N ARG A 111 4.57 11.55 11.73
CA ARG A 111 4.54 12.93 11.22
C ARG A 111 4.28 13.98 12.28
N TYR A 112 3.36 13.73 13.20
CA TYR A 112 2.82 14.75 14.10
C TYR A 112 3.12 14.54 15.57
N TYR A 113 3.55 13.33 15.97
CA TYR A 113 3.85 13.02 17.36
C TYR A 113 5.33 12.76 17.61
N ALA A 114 5.92 11.75 16.95
CA ALA A 114 7.33 11.40 17.12
C ALA A 114 8.27 12.39 16.44
N LEU A 115 7.86 12.97 15.30
CA LEU A 115 8.66 13.89 14.47
C LEU A 115 9.98 13.28 13.95
N HIS A 116 10.19 11.99 14.18
CA HIS A 116 11.40 11.23 13.92
C HIS A 116 11.03 9.87 13.29
N GLY A 117 11.98 9.24 12.62
CA GLY A 117 11.86 7.88 12.09
C GLY A 117 11.17 7.76 10.73
N ALA A 118 10.89 8.86 10.02
CA ALA A 118 10.28 8.82 8.70
C ALA A 118 11.10 8.01 7.69
N PHE A 119 12.43 7.96 7.82
CA PHE A 119 13.29 7.16 6.93
C PHE A 119 12.81 5.71 6.82
N ALA A 120 12.61 5.03 7.96
CA ALA A 120 12.18 3.64 7.97
C ALA A 120 10.81 3.46 7.31
N LEU A 121 9.86 4.35 7.64
CA LEU A 121 8.51 4.31 7.09
C LEU A 121 8.47 4.59 5.59
N LEU A 122 9.30 5.50 5.09
CA LEU A 122 9.38 5.77 3.66
C LEU A 122 10.02 4.61 2.89
N VAL A 123 11.00 3.90 3.47
CA VAL A 123 11.51 2.67 2.85
C VAL A 123 10.41 1.62 2.76
N LEU A 124 9.65 1.41 3.82
CA LEU A 124 8.50 0.50 3.81
C LEU A 124 7.41 0.94 2.83
N LEU A 125 7.14 2.25 2.72
CA LEU A 125 6.23 2.83 1.74
C LEU A 125 6.68 2.52 0.31
N VAL A 126 7.98 2.67 -0.01
CA VAL A 126 8.51 2.31 -1.34
C VAL A 126 8.31 0.82 -1.61
N LEU A 127 8.66 -0.05 -0.66
CA LEU A 127 8.52 -1.51 -0.83
C LEU A 127 7.06 -1.94 -0.99
N ALA A 128 6.14 -1.24 -0.33
CA ALA A 128 4.72 -1.44 -0.54
C ALA A 128 4.30 -0.91 -1.93
N GLU A 129 4.53 0.36 -2.23
CA GLU A 129 3.93 1.03 -3.38
C GLU A 129 4.58 0.70 -4.72
N ILE A 130 5.78 0.12 -4.76
CA ILE A 130 6.42 -0.27 -6.03
C ILE A 130 5.61 -1.31 -6.82
N THR A 131 4.77 -2.09 -6.15
CA THR A 131 3.84 -3.03 -6.79
C THR A 131 2.48 -2.41 -7.11
N SER A 132 2.20 -1.20 -6.64
CA SER A 132 0.85 -0.59 -6.60
C SER A 132 0.26 -0.36 -7.98
N ALA A 133 1.04 0.15 -8.94
CA ALA A 133 0.55 0.34 -10.31
C ALA A 133 0.13 -0.99 -10.95
N CYS A 134 0.97 -2.02 -10.83
CA CYS A 134 0.67 -3.35 -11.34
C CYS A 134 -0.55 -3.96 -10.62
N GLN A 135 -0.60 -3.84 -9.28
CA GLN A 135 -1.69 -4.34 -8.46
C GLN A 135 -3.03 -3.68 -8.84
N ASN A 136 -3.09 -2.36 -8.98
CA ASN A 136 -4.33 -1.66 -9.31
C ASN A 136 -4.82 -1.97 -10.73
N ILE A 137 -3.92 -2.08 -11.71
CA ILE A 137 -4.30 -2.50 -13.07
C ILE A 137 -4.81 -3.96 -13.07
N TRP A 138 -4.14 -4.84 -12.31
CA TRP A 138 -4.56 -6.22 -12.12
C TRP A 138 -5.94 -6.30 -11.45
N THR A 139 -6.20 -5.51 -10.40
CA THR A 139 -7.52 -5.43 -9.74
C THR A 139 -8.60 -4.93 -10.69
N LEU A 140 -8.35 -3.84 -11.42
CA LEU A 140 -9.30 -3.30 -12.41
C LEU A 140 -9.65 -4.31 -13.50
N ALA A 141 -8.65 -5.05 -14.01
CA ALA A 141 -8.87 -6.14 -14.94
C ALA A 141 -9.67 -7.28 -14.31
N GLY A 142 -9.42 -7.58 -13.02
CA GLY A 142 -10.13 -8.58 -12.24
C GLY A 142 -11.62 -8.28 -12.08
N LEU A 143 -11.97 -7.02 -11.80
CA LEU A 143 -13.38 -6.59 -11.65
C LEU A 143 -14.21 -6.89 -12.89
N ARG A 144 -13.63 -6.79 -14.10
CA ARG A 144 -14.36 -6.99 -15.36
C ARG A 144 -13.97 -8.25 -16.12
N ARG A 145 -13.22 -9.17 -15.51
CA ARG A 145 -12.70 -10.37 -16.18
C ARG A 145 -13.81 -11.29 -16.73
N GLU A 146 -14.97 -11.32 -16.08
CA GLU A 146 -16.10 -12.15 -16.49
C GLU A 146 -16.94 -11.51 -17.62
N GLU A 147 -16.85 -10.19 -17.77
CA GLU A 147 -17.61 -9.43 -18.76
C GLU A 147 -16.83 -9.20 -20.06
N LEU A 148 -15.50 -9.06 -19.95
CA LEU A 148 -14.65 -8.63 -21.06
C LEU A 148 -13.50 -9.62 -21.27
N PRO A 149 -13.42 -10.26 -22.46
CA PRO A 149 -12.32 -11.16 -22.80
C PRO A 149 -10.94 -10.48 -22.75
N SER A 150 -10.87 -9.19 -23.07
CA SER A 150 -9.65 -8.39 -22.97
C SER A 150 -9.21 -8.21 -21.51
N ALA A 151 -10.14 -7.95 -20.60
CA ALA A 151 -9.86 -7.82 -19.17
C ALA A 151 -9.37 -9.16 -18.58
N ALA A 152 -10.01 -10.29 -18.95
CA ALA A 152 -9.55 -11.62 -18.56
C ALA A 152 -8.11 -11.90 -19.02
N ARG A 153 -7.76 -11.51 -20.25
CA ARG A 153 -6.40 -11.68 -20.79
C ARG A 153 -5.38 -10.83 -20.02
N ILE A 154 -5.70 -9.57 -19.73
CA ILE A 154 -4.84 -8.68 -18.94
C ILE A 154 -4.64 -9.23 -17.53
N TYR A 155 -5.71 -9.64 -16.87
CA TYR A 155 -5.66 -10.23 -15.53
C TYR A 155 -4.75 -11.46 -15.49
N LYS A 156 -4.94 -12.40 -16.43
CA LYS A 156 -4.12 -13.63 -16.51
C LYS A 156 -2.66 -13.33 -16.83
N PHE A 157 -2.39 -12.38 -17.73
CA PHE A 157 -1.04 -11.98 -18.10
C PHE A 157 -0.30 -11.29 -16.94
N LEU A 158 -0.97 -10.40 -16.21
CA LEU A 158 -0.38 -9.66 -15.10
C LEU A 158 -0.25 -10.48 -13.82
N SER A 159 -1.06 -11.53 -13.62
CA SER A 159 -1.05 -12.30 -12.35
C SER A 159 0.34 -12.84 -12.00
N PRO A 160 1.05 -13.61 -12.86
CA PRO A 160 2.38 -14.12 -12.51
C PRO A 160 3.42 -13.03 -12.21
N PRO A 161 3.66 -12.01 -13.06
CA PRO A 161 4.67 -10.99 -12.77
C PRO A 161 4.30 -10.15 -11.55
N PHE A 162 3.01 -9.85 -11.35
CA PHE A 162 2.54 -9.20 -10.12
C PHE A 162 2.88 -10.04 -8.89
N TYR A 163 2.57 -11.33 -8.90
CA TYR A 163 2.76 -12.18 -7.72
C TYR A 163 4.25 -12.33 -7.37
N VAL A 164 5.11 -12.48 -8.37
CA VAL A 164 6.57 -12.53 -8.18
C VAL A 164 7.08 -11.24 -7.58
N LEU A 165 6.73 -10.09 -8.16
CA LEU A 165 7.18 -8.79 -7.67
C LEU A 165 6.66 -8.50 -6.26
N TYR A 166 5.38 -8.80 -5.99
CA TYR A 166 4.78 -8.65 -4.67
C TYR A 166 5.47 -9.53 -3.63
N THR A 167 5.69 -10.80 -3.96
CA THR A 167 6.38 -11.75 -3.06
C THR A 167 7.80 -11.27 -2.76
N ALA A 168 8.55 -10.81 -3.76
CA ALA A 168 9.90 -10.31 -3.57
C ALA A 168 9.93 -9.06 -2.67
N MET A 169 9.12 -8.05 -2.99
CA MET A 169 9.18 -6.76 -2.30
C MET A 169 8.54 -6.80 -0.91
N ARG A 170 7.33 -7.37 -0.80
CA ARG A 170 6.55 -7.36 0.44
C ARG A 170 6.68 -8.66 1.26
N GLY A 171 7.01 -9.77 0.62
CA GLY A 171 7.20 -11.07 1.29
C GLY A 171 8.63 -11.40 1.68
N VAL A 172 9.64 -10.70 1.13
CA VAL A 172 11.06 -10.94 1.43
C VAL A 172 11.78 -9.66 1.85
N VAL A 173 11.90 -8.67 0.97
CA VAL A 173 12.68 -7.46 1.24
C VAL A 173 12.09 -6.65 2.39
N GLY A 174 10.76 -6.46 2.39
CA GLY A 174 10.01 -5.81 3.47
C GLY A 174 10.26 -6.43 4.84
N PRO A 175 10.03 -7.75 5.03
CA PRO A 175 10.31 -8.45 6.29
C PRO A 175 11.77 -8.35 6.75
N LEU A 176 12.73 -8.46 5.84
CA LEU A 176 14.16 -8.32 6.17
C LEU A 176 14.50 -6.91 6.68
N PHE A 177 13.94 -5.89 6.04
CA PHE A 177 14.10 -4.51 6.49
C PHE A 177 13.39 -4.26 7.81
N PHE A 178 12.15 -4.75 7.95
CA PHE A 178 11.35 -4.67 9.16
C PHE A 178 12.05 -5.32 10.37
N TYR A 179 12.74 -6.45 10.17
CA TYR A 179 13.55 -7.08 11.22
C TYR A 179 14.67 -6.14 11.71
N LYS A 180 15.41 -5.51 10.80
CA LYS A 180 16.47 -4.55 11.16
C LYS A 180 15.91 -3.34 11.90
N MET A 181 14.80 -2.78 11.42
CA MET A 181 14.10 -1.67 12.06
C MET A 181 13.65 -2.05 13.47
N SER A 182 13.01 -3.20 13.62
CA SER A 182 12.49 -3.68 14.91
C SER A 182 13.60 -3.96 15.90
N ALA A 183 14.69 -4.60 15.48
CA ALA A 183 15.85 -4.84 16.33
C ALA A 183 16.49 -3.53 16.83
N TYR A 184 16.54 -2.51 15.98
CA TYR A 184 17.05 -1.19 16.38
C TYR A 184 16.14 -0.52 17.42
N TYR A 185 14.84 -0.46 17.17
CA TYR A 185 13.89 0.13 18.12
C TYR A 185 13.87 -0.62 19.45
N LEU A 186 13.85 -1.96 19.43
CA LEU A 186 13.85 -2.79 20.64
C LEU A 186 15.17 -2.75 21.41
N SER A 187 16.27 -2.32 20.78
CA SER A 187 17.55 -2.14 21.49
C SER A 187 17.57 -0.93 22.44
N GLY A 188 16.53 -0.09 22.42
CA GLY A 188 16.45 1.12 23.23
C GLY A 188 17.22 2.33 22.66
N LYS A 189 17.98 2.14 21.58
CA LYS A 189 18.77 3.21 20.94
C LYS A 189 17.93 4.39 20.45
N ALA A 190 16.66 4.16 20.17
CA ALA A 190 15.73 5.20 19.72
C ALA A 190 14.99 5.91 20.86
N CYS A 191 15.12 5.47 22.12
CA CYS A 191 14.26 5.94 23.23
C CYS A 191 14.38 7.45 23.52
N ASP A 192 15.55 8.04 23.26
CA ASP A 192 15.80 9.47 23.47
C ASP A 192 15.08 10.35 22.42
N ALA A 193 14.70 9.75 21.28
CA ALA A 193 14.13 10.43 20.12
C ALA A 193 12.66 10.05 19.87
N ILE A 194 12.33 8.77 20.00
CA ILE A 194 11.00 8.20 19.75
C ILE A 194 10.54 7.51 21.03
N PRO A 195 9.39 7.90 21.62
CA PRO A 195 8.87 7.26 22.81
C PRO A 195 8.71 5.75 22.61
N TRP A 196 9.15 4.95 23.59
CA TRP A 196 9.17 3.50 23.48
C TRP A 196 7.83 2.87 23.11
N TRP A 197 6.73 3.38 23.67
CA TRP A 197 5.40 2.88 23.35
C TRP A 197 5.04 3.10 21.87
N VAL A 198 5.50 4.20 21.26
CA VAL A 198 5.28 4.51 19.85
C VAL A 198 6.03 3.50 18.99
N SER A 199 7.33 3.32 19.25
CA SER A 199 8.14 2.39 18.45
C SER A 199 7.66 0.95 18.56
N VAL A 200 7.27 0.49 19.76
CA VAL A 200 6.64 -0.83 19.95
C VAL A 200 5.31 -0.93 19.22
N SER A 201 4.47 0.10 19.26
CA SER A 201 3.19 0.10 18.54
C SER A 201 3.38 0.01 17.02
N TRP A 202 4.38 0.70 16.47
CA TRP A 202 4.72 0.60 15.05
C TRP A 202 5.19 -0.79 14.67
N ILE A 203 6.04 -1.42 15.49
CA ILE A 203 6.48 -2.80 15.26
C ILE A 203 5.28 -3.74 15.19
N VAL A 204 4.37 -3.67 16.16
CA VAL A 204 3.20 -4.55 16.20
C VAL A 204 2.30 -4.35 14.99
N VAL A 205 1.97 -3.09 14.67
CA VAL A 205 1.05 -2.75 13.57
C VAL A 205 1.65 -3.12 12.22
N VAL A 206 2.91 -2.76 11.96
CA VAL A 206 3.60 -3.07 10.69
C VAL A 206 3.83 -4.58 10.57
N GLY A 207 4.21 -5.25 11.66
CA GLY A 207 4.40 -6.70 11.67
C GLY A 207 3.12 -7.46 11.31
N ALA A 208 1.98 -7.06 11.88
CA ALA A 208 0.68 -7.62 11.55
C ALA A 208 0.33 -7.39 10.06
N ALA A 209 0.55 -6.18 9.54
CA ALA A 209 0.30 -5.87 8.13
C ALA A 209 1.15 -6.73 7.18
N ILE A 210 2.43 -6.96 7.52
CA ILE A 210 3.33 -7.84 6.76
C ILE A 210 2.82 -9.28 6.76
N LEU A 211 2.43 -9.82 7.92
CA LEU A 211 1.91 -11.20 8.02
C LEU A 211 0.65 -11.39 7.17
N VAL A 212 -0.31 -10.47 7.28
CA VAL A 212 -1.53 -10.50 6.47
C VAL A 212 -1.22 -10.39 4.98
N SER A 213 -0.26 -9.53 4.61
CA SER A 213 0.21 -9.39 3.22
C SER A 213 0.80 -10.69 2.67
N ILE A 214 1.62 -11.41 3.46
CA ILE A 214 2.19 -12.70 3.07
C ILE A 214 1.08 -13.75 2.92
N MET A 215 0.16 -13.84 3.88
CA MET A 215 -0.96 -14.79 3.80
C MET A 215 -1.81 -14.55 2.55
N TRP A 216 -2.09 -13.29 2.23
CA TRP A 216 -2.88 -12.90 1.07
C TRP A 216 -2.20 -13.33 -0.25
N ILE A 217 -0.91 -13.03 -0.43
CA ILE A 217 -0.21 -13.42 -1.66
C ILE A 217 0.00 -14.94 -1.76
N SER A 218 0.21 -15.64 -0.64
CA SER A 218 0.27 -17.11 -0.63
C SER A 218 -1.04 -17.73 -1.10
N ASN A 219 -2.19 -17.19 -0.68
CA ASN A 219 -3.49 -17.64 -1.17
C ASN A 219 -3.66 -17.43 -2.68
N LEU A 220 -3.21 -16.28 -3.21
CA LEU A 220 -3.26 -16.01 -4.65
C LEU A 220 -2.40 -16.98 -5.47
N TRP A 221 -1.20 -17.32 -4.97
CA TRP A 221 -0.37 -18.36 -5.58
C TRP A 221 -1.07 -19.71 -5.60
N ILE A 222 -1.66 -20.12 -4.48
CA ILE A 222 -2.41 -21.40 -4.39
C ILE A 222 -3.54 -21.45 -5.41
N VAL A 223 -4.31 -20.37 -5.55
CA VAL A 223 -5.40 -20.28 -6.54
C VAL A 223 -4.85 -20.42 -7.97
N LEU A 224 -3.78 -19.69 -8.31
CA LEU A 224 -3.19 -19.75 -9.65
C LEU A 224 -2.64 -21.14 -9.99
N PHE A 225 -1.95 -21.80 -9.06
CA PHE A 225 -1.44 -23.15 -9.30
C PHE A 225 -2.58 -24.18 -9.45
N LYS A 226 -3.68 -24.03 -8.71
CA LYS A 226 -4.87 -24.86 -8.89
C LYS A 226 -5.49 -24.68 -10.28
N GLU A 227 -5.61 -23.43 -10.75
CA GLU A 227 -6.15 -23.13 -12.09
C GLU A 227 -5.26 -23.68 -13.22
N ILE A 228 -3.94 -23.59 -13.07
CA ILE A 228 -2.99 -24.15 -14.04
C ILE A 228 -3.14 -25.68 -14.12
N ARG A 229 -3.15 -26.36 -12.97
CA ARG A 229 -3.30 -27.82 -12.91
C ARG A 229 -4.62 -28.30 -13.53
N GLN A 230 -5.74 -27.63 -13.24
CA GLN A 230 -7.03 -27.97 -13.84
C GLN A 230 -7.06 -27.75 -15.36
N CYS A 231 -6.33 -26.74 -15.87
CA CYS A 231 -6.20 -26.52 -17.30
C CYS A 231 -5.39 -27.63 -17.99
N GLU A 232 -4.38 -28.17 -17.32
CA GLU A 232 -3.57 -29.29 -17.81
C GLU A 232 -4.38 -30.59 -17.84
N GLU A 233 -5.07 -30.93 -16.74
CA GLU A 233 -5.93 -32.13 -16.65
C GLU A 233 -7.06 -32.14 -17.69
N LYS A 234 -7.56 -30.97 -18.11
CA LYS A 234 -8.55 -30.84 -19.19
C LYS A 234 -7.98 -30.98 -20.60
N LYS A 235 -6.68 -30.77 -20.80
CA LYS A 235 -6.03 -30.95 -22.10
C LYS A 235 -5.60 -32.40 -22.35
N GLU A 236 -5.45 -33.18 -21.28
CA GLU A 236 -5.08 -34.60 -21.32
C GLU A 236 -6.28 -35.55 -21.49
N ARG A 237 -7.52 -35.03 -21.42
CA ARG A 237 -8.77 -35.75 -21.69
C ARG A 237 -9.35 -35.37 -23.03
#